data_AF-A0A1D7XNJ5-F1
#
_entry.id   AF-A0A1D7XNJ5-F1
#
_cell.length_a   1.000
_cell.length_b   1.000
_cell.length_c   1.000
_cell.angle_alpha   90.00
_cell.angle_beta   90.00
_cell.angle_gamma   90.00
#
_symmetry.space_group_name_H-M   'P 1'
#
loop_
_entity.id
_entity.type
_entity.pdbx_description
1 polymer ?
#
loop_
_entity_poly.entity_id
_entity_poly.type
_entity_poly.pdbx_seq_one_letter_code
_entity_poly.pdbx_strand_id
1 'polypeptide(L)'
;MMSDSLLCYNSLLNKEDFINYFLDKNTLDSKIPKINLKETCNFYYVDILFSSEKNYFIEVFYKNNFLIFKFYESNNINYNFKRIYYLENINIDELSLSKNKKQIKINIPKLNIYKNNHI
;
A
#
# COMPACT_ATOMS: atom_id res chain seq x y z
N MET A 1 -32.75 8.06 4.68
CA MET A 1 -32.11 7.76 3.37
C MET A 1 -30.86 6.95 3.67
N MET A 2 -30.81 5.67 3.24
CA MET A 2 -29.57 4.89 3.30
C MET A 2 -28.58 5.53 2.34
N SER A 3 -27.48 6.06 2.85
CA SER A 3 -26.38 6.51 2.01
C SER A 3 -25.73 5.25 1.45
N ASP A 4 -26.02 4.94 0.19
CA ASP A 4 -25.36 3.87 -0.57
C ASP A 4 -23.91 4.29 -0.81
N SER A 5 -23.09 4.14 0.22
CA SER A 5 -21.67 4.41 0.18
C SER A 5 -20.97 3.26 -0.55
N LEU A 6 -20.25 3.60 -1.61
CA LEU A 6 -19.50 2.64 -2.41
C LEU A 6 -18.06 2.57 -1.89
N LEU A 7 -17.55 1.34 -1.71
CA LEU A 7 -16.16 1.12 -1.30
C LEU A 7 -15.26 1.21 -2.53
N CYS A 8 -14.31 2.14 -2.51
CA CYS A 8 -13.33 2.31 -3.57
C CYS A 8 -11.95 2.59 -2.96
N TYR A 9 -10.94 1.78 -3.28
CA TYR A 9 -9.57 1.94 -2.74
C TYR A 9 -9.48 2.14 -1.22
N ASN A 10 -10.32 1.41 -0.46
CA ASN A 10 -10.42 1.51 1.01
C ASN A 10 -10.98 2.84 1.56
N SER A 11 -11.64 3.62 0.70
CA SER A 11 -12.42 4.81 1.08
C SER A 11 -13.90 4.58 0.78
N LEU A 12 -14.78 5.15 1.62
CA LEU A 12 -16.22 5.21 1.36
C LEU A 12 -16.49 6.47 0.54
N LEU A 13 -17.02 6.30 -0.66
CA LEU A 13 -17.44 7.39 -1.53
C LEU A 13 -18.96 7.38 -1.68
N ASN A 14 -19.58 8.55 -1.78
CA ASN A 14 -20.95 8.58 -2.28
C ASN A 14 -20.95 8.25 -3.79
N LYS A 15 -22.14 7.99 -4.33
CA LYS A 15 -22.32 7.58 -5.73
C LYS A 15 -21.75 8.59 -6.73
N GLU A 16 -21.92 9.89 -6.48
CA GLU A 16 -21.48 10.96 -7.38
C GLU A 16 -19.95 11.06 -7.40
N ASP A 17 -19.32 11.04 -6.22
CA ASP A 17 -17.86 11.02 -6.07
C ASP A 17 -17.25 9.76 -6.67
N PHE A 18 -17.91 8.60 -6.52
CA PHE A 18 -17.47 7.35 -7.13
C PHE A 18 -17.46 7.46 -8.67
N ILE A 19 -18.55 7.96 -9.25
CA ILE A 19 -18.67 8.14 -10.71
C ILE A 19 -17.61 9.13 -11.20
N ASN A 20 -17.52 10.30 -10.56
CA ASN A 20 -16.55 11.34 -10.93
C ASN A 20 -15.10 10.86 -10.81
N TYR A 21 -14.79 10.02 -9.82
CA TYR A 21 -13.48 9.42 -9.64
C TYR A 21 -13.05 8.59 -10.87
N PHE A 22 -13.94 7.77 -11.44
CA PHE A 22 -13.62 6.90 -12.58
C PHE A 22 -13.82 7.56 -13.95
N LEU A 23 -14.73 8.52 -14.07
CA LEU A 23 -14.99 9.21 -15.34
C LEU A 23 -13.86 10.17 -15.72
N ASP A 24 -13.13 10.73 -14.75
CA ASP A 24 -11.99 11.58 -15.01
C ASP A 24 -10.71 10.74 -15.22
N LYS A 25 -10.62 10.08 -16.38
CA LYS A 25 -9.49 9.22 -16.80
C LYS A 25 -8.12 9.89 -16.64
N ASN A 26 -8.04 11.21 -16.79
CA ASN A 26 -6.79 11.96 -16.67
C ASN A 26 -6.33 12.11 -15.20
N THR A 27 -7.26 12.05 -14.23
CA THR A 27 -6.91 12.11 -12.81
C THR A 27 -6.78 10.74 -12.14
N LEU A 28 -7.37 9.68 -12.67
CA LEU A 28 -7.30 8.34 -12.04
C LEU A 28 -5.88 7.75 -12.07
N ASP A 29 -5.24 7.71 -13.24
CA ASP A 29 -3.87 7.20 -13.39
C ASP A 29 -2.83 8.10 -12.70
N SER A 30 -3.15 9.39 -12.53
CA SER A 30 -2.27 10.31 -11.80
C SER A 30 -2.45 10.25 -10.29
N LYS A 31 -3.59 9.78 -9.78
CA LYS A 31 -3.87 9.66 -8.34
C LYS A 31 -3.53 8.29 -7.76
N ILE A 32 -3.54 7.21 -8.54
CA ILE A 32 -3.41 5.86 -7.97
C ILE A 32 -2.07 5.24 -8.38
N PRO A 33 -1.16 4.95 -7.43
CA PRO A 33 0.07 4.27 -7.78
C PRO A 33 -0.23 2.84 -8.26
N LYS A 34 0.51 2.40 -9.27
CA LYS A 34 0.51 0.99 -9.69
C LYS A 34 1.26 0.18 -8.65
N ILE A 35 0.70 -0.94 -8.23
CA ILE A 35 1.30 -1.77 -7.20
C ILE A 35 1.38 -3.21 -7.66
N ASN A 36 2.57 -3.79 -7.51
CA ASN A 36 2.83 -5.20 -7.74
C ASN A 36 3.29 -5.83 -6.43
N LEU A 37 2.67 -6.96 -6.07
CA LEU A 37 3.12 -7.82 -4.98
C LEU A 37 3.71 -9.09 -5.62
N LYS A 38 4.92 -9.46 -5.22
CA LYS A 38 5.55 -10.73 -5.57
C LYS A 38 5.92 -11.46 -4.30
N GLU A 39 5.57 -12.73 -4.23
CA GLU A 39 5.93 -13.59 -3.11
C GLU A 39 7.06 -14.54 -3.51
N THR A 40 7.93 -14.84 -2.56
CA THR A 40 8.95 -15.89 -2.63
C THR A 40 8.93 -16.69 -1.33
N CYS A 41 9.76 -17.75 -1.24
CA CYS A 41 9.86 -18.55 -0.02
C CYS A 41 10.26 -17.73 1.21
N ASN A 42 11.09 -16.69 1.03
CA ASN A 42 11.71 -15.96 2.14
C ASN A 42 11.21 -14.52 2.28
N PHE A 43 10.59 -13.96 1.23
CA PHE A 43 10.24 -12.54 1.19
C PHE A 43 8.91 -12.30 0.45
N TYR A 44 8.23 -11.23 0.86
CA TYR A 44 7.28 -10.51 0.03
C TYR A 44 7.93 -9.24 -0.52
N TYR A 45 7.80 -9.01 -1.81
CA TYR A 45 8.26 -7.81 -2.50
C TYR A 45 7.06 -6.99 -2.93
N VAL A 46 6.99 -5.75 -2.45
CA VAL A 46 5.96 -4.79 -2.88
C VAL A 46 6.66 -3.70 -3.67
N ASP A 47 6.25 -3.54 -4.93
CA ASP A 47 6.73 -2.49 -5.82
C ASP A 47 5.59 -1.52 -6.09
N ILE A 48 5.81 -0.24 -5.80
CA ILE A 48 4.83 0.83 -5.87
C ILE A 48 5.36 1.90 -6.80
N LEU A 49 4.71 2.06 -7.96
CA LEU A 49 5.05 3.03 -8.97
C LEU A 49 4.04 4.17 -8.99
N PHE A 50 4.49 5.36 -8.59
CA PHE A 50 3.73 6.60 -8.65
C PHE A 50 3.78 7.19 -10.05
N SER A 51 2.70 7.86 -10.42
CA SER A 51 2.56 8.60 -11.68
C SER A 51 3.51 9.81 -11.78
N SER A 52 3.88 10.40 -10.64
CA SER A 52 4.60 11.67 -10.53
C SER A 52 5.80 11.57 -9.58
N GLU A 53 6.79 12.46 -9.75
CA GLU A 53 8.03 12.50 -8.94
C GLU A 53 7.83 13.18 -7.57
N LYS A 54 6.62 13.13 -7.04
CA LYS A 54 6.28 13.84 -5.81
C LYS A 54 6.94 13.19 -4.60
N ASN A 55 7.18 14.00 -3.58
CA ASN A 55 7.74 13.51 -2.33
C ASN A 55 6.64 12.83 -1.50
N TYR A 56 6.66 11.50 -1.50
CA TYR A 56 5.78 10.70 -0.65
C TYR A 56 6.45 10.28 0.65
N PHE A 57 5.73 10.39 1.76
CA PHE A 57 6.00 9.73 3.03
C PHE A 57 5.23 8.42 3.10
N ILE A 58 5.80 7.43 3.77
CA ILE A 58 5.16 6.14 4.03
C ILE A 58 5.16 5.88 5.53
N GLU A 59 3.99 5.58 6.08
CA GLU A 59 3.85 5.00 7.40
C GLU A 59 3.51 3.52 7.25
N VAL A 60 4.12 2.69 8.10
CA VAL A 60 3.93 1.25 8.12
C VAL A 60 3.35 0.85 9.48
N PHE A 61 2.26 0.08 9.45
CA PHE A 61 1.65 -0.49 10.65
C PHE A 61 1.50 -1.99 10.46
N TYR A 62 1.75 -2.77 11.50
CA TYR A 62 1.51 -4.21 11.49
C TYR A 62 0.79 -4.64 12.76
N LYS A 63 -0.36 -5.31 12.61
CA LYS A 63 -1.12 -5.87 13.74
C LYS A 63 -2.01 -7.00 13.25
N ASN A 64 -2.08 -8.10 14.02
CA ASN A 64 -2.95 -9.25 13.74
C ASN A 64 -2.83 -9.77 12.29
N ASN A 65 -1.60 -9.94 11.79
CA ASN A 65 -1.29 -10.33 10.41
C ASN A 65 -1.70 -9.33 9.31
N PHE A 66 -2.21 -8.14 9.66
CA PHE A 66 -2.49 -7.08 8.71
C PHE A 66 -1.32 -6.10 8.64
N LEU A 67 -0.68 -6.03 7.48
CA LEU A 67 0.30 -5.01 7.13
C LEU A 67 -0.39 -3.86 6.41
N ILE A 68 -0.27 -2.66 6.96
CA ILE A 68 -0.90 -1.45 6.44
C ILE A 68 0.20 -0.47 6.04
N PHE A 69 0.18 -0.07 4.77
CA PHE A 69 0.95 1.07 4.28
C PHE A 69 0.03 2.26 4.09
N LYS A 70 0.40 3.40 4.68
CA LYS A 70 -0.25 4.68 4.42
C LYS A 70 0.76 5.60 3.73
N PHE A 71 0.35 6.17 2.61
CA PHE A 71 1.16 7.08 1.81
C PHE A 71 0.57 8.46 1.86
N TYR A 72 1.45 9.44 2.07
CA TYR A 72 1.12 10.85 2.19
C TYR A 72 1.98 11.64 1.21
N GLU A 73 1.38 12.54 0.44
CA GLU A 73 2.15 13.49 -0.36
C GLU A 73 2.57 14.68 0.51
N SER A 74 3.85 15.07 0.47
CA SER A 74 4.32 16.28 1.14
C SER A 74 3.53 17.49 0.62
N ASN A 75 2.93 18.27 1.52
CA ASN A 75 2.14 19.48 1.22
C ASN A 75 0.76 19.25 0.59
N ASN A 76 0.24 18.03 0.58
CA ASN A 76 -1.13 17.76 0.11
C ASN A 76 -1.87 16.83 1.07
N ILE A 77 -2.52 17.45 2.07
CA ILE A 77 -3.27 16.77 3.16
C ILE A 77 -4.38 15.86 2.60
N ASN A 78 -4.88 16.18 1.41
CA ASN A 78 -5.97 15.44 0.77
C ASN A 78 -5.49 14.20 0.01
N TYR A 79 -4.19 14.06 -0.26
CA TYR A 79 -3.64 12.87 -0.89
C TYR A 79 -3.21 11.86 0.19
N ASN A 80 -4.15 10.98 0.54
CA ASN A 80 -3.92 9.86 1.43
C ASN A 80 -4.28 8.57 0.74
N PHE A 81 -3.29 7.73 0.50
CA PHE A 81 -3.49 6.43 -0.11
C PHE A 81 -3.13 5.33 0.87
N LYS A 82 -3.99 4.31 1.01
CA LYS A 82 -3.80 3.23 1.98
C LYS A 82 -3.87 1.87 1.30
N ARG A 83 -2.92 1.00 1.63
CA ARG A 83 -2.94 -0.40 1.24
C ARG A 83 -2.80 -1.30 2.44
N ILE A 84 -3.57 -2.37 2.40
CA ILE A 84 -3.67 -3.36 3.47
C ILE A 84 -3.38 -4.71 2.82
N TYR A 85 -2.48 -5.46 3.41
CA TYR A 85 -2.17 -6.83 3.05
C TYR A 85 -2.40 -7.72 4.26
N TYR A 86 -2.96 -8.90 4.03
CA TYR A 86 -2.95 -9.97 5.01
C TYR A 86 -1.70 -10.81 4.78
N LEU A 87 -0.69 -10.66 5.64
CA LEU A 87 0.61 -11.33 5.55
C LEU A 87 0.94 -11.96 6.91
N GLU A 88 0.96 -13.29 6.93
CA GLU A 88 1.33 -14.08 8.10
C GLU A 88 2.85 -14.23 8.18
N ASN A 89 3.36 -14.41 9.41
CA ASN A 89 4.74 -14.77 9.67
C ASN A 89 5.75 -13.83 9.00
N ILE A 90 5.57 -12.51 9.12
CA ILE A 90 6.54 -11.53 8.61
C ILE A 90 7.42 -10.98 9.73
N ASN A 91 8.68 -10.69 9.41
CA ASN A 91 9.59 -9.96 10.28
C ASN A 91 9.48 -8.46 9.98
N ILE A 92 8.67 -7.75 10.76
CA ILE A 92 8.43 -6.32 10.55
C ILE A 92 9.68 -5.47 10.84
N ASP A 93 10.52 -5.92 11.79
CA ASP A 93 11.71 -5.19 12.23
C ASP A 93 12.81 -5.18 11.17
N GLU A 94 12.83 -6.18 10.29
CA GLU A 94 13.75 -6.30 9.15
C GLU A 94 13.15 -5.83 7.82
N LEU A 95 11.98 -5.19 7.85
CA LEU A 95 11.40 -4.57 6.66
C LEU A 95 12.35 -3.51 6.12
N SER A 96 12.72 -3.65 4.84
CA SER A 96 13.59 -2.70 4.17
C SER A 96 12.88 -2.00 3.03
N LEU A 97 13.18 -0.72 2.87
CA LEU A 97 12.56 0.14 1.89
C LEU A 97 13.63 0.84 1.07
N SER A 98 13.46 0.82 -0.25
CA SER A 98 14.26 1.62 -1.17
C SER A 98 13.35 2.51 -2.00
N LYS A 99 13.72 3.79 -2.11
CA LYS A 99 12.94 4.80 -2.81
C LYS A 99 13.79 5.40 -3.93
N ASN A 100 13.23 5.46 -5.12
CA ASN A 100 13.69 6.36 -6.19
C ASN A 100 12.58 7.39 -6.49
N LYS A 101 12.80 8.28 -7.46
CA LYS A 101 11.91 9.43 -7.74
C LYS A 101 10.43 9.08 -7.88
N LYS A 102 10.09 7.92 -8.48
CA LYS A 102 8.69 7.50 -8.73
C LYS A 102 8.35 6.15 -8.15
N GLN A 103 9.29 5.47 -7.50
CA GLN A 103 9.13 4.07 -7.13
C GLN A 103 9.54 3.87 -5.68
N ILE A 104 8.70 3.15 -4.95
CA ILE A 104 9.02 2.61 -3.64
C ILE A 104 9.02 1.09 -3.78
N LYS A 105 10.16 0.48 -3.47
CA LYS A 105 10.29 -0.97 -3.36
C LYS A 105 10.43 -1.34 -1.89
N ILE A 106 9.57 -2.22 -1.43
CA ILE A 106 9.52 -2.70 -0.05
C ILE A 106 9.82 -4.19 -0.07
N ASN A 107 10.79 -4.59 0.72
CA ASN A 107 11.13 -5.98 0.94
C ASN A 107 10.69 -6.36 2.37
N ILE A 108 9.83 -7.36 2.49
CA ILE A 108 9.23 -7.80 3.74
C ILE A 108 9.69 -9.23 3.99
N PRO A 109 10.65 -9.46 4.90
CA PRO A 109 11.12 -10.79 5.21
C PRO A 109 10.04 -11.63 5.90
N LYS A 110 10.04 -12.92 5.63
CA LYS A 110 9.25 -13.90 6.39
C LYS A 110 10.05 -14.36 7.60
N LEU A 111 9.39 -14.57 8.73
CA LEU A 111 9.94 -15.27 9.88
C LEU A 111 10.25 -16.70 9.44
N ASN A 112 11.55 -17.05 9.41
CA ASN A 112 11.97 -18.41 9.07
C ASN A 112 11.54 -19.37 10.19
N ILE A 113 10.45 -20.11 9.96
CA ILE A 113 9.91 -21.09 10.92
C ILE A 113 10.87 -22.30 11.10
N TYR A 114 11.83 -22.50 10.19
CA TYR A 114 12.69 -23.70 10.18
C TYR A 114 13.96 -23.65 11.05
N LYS A 115 14.21 -22.60 11.83
CA LYS A 115 15.46 -22.50 12.64
C LYS A 115 15.43 -23.14 14.03
N ASN A 116 14.29 -23.64 14.51
CA ASN A 116 14.14 -24.04 15.93
C ASN A 116 13.98 -25.55 16.21
N ASN A 117 14.25 -26.46 15.26
CA ASN A 117 14.05 -27.90 15.47
C ASN A 117 15.34 -28.73 15.69
N HIS A 118 16.39 -28.14 16.28
CA HIS A 118 17.55 -28.90 16.75
C HIS A 118 18.04 -28.36 18.10
N ILE A 119 17.47 -28.89 19.18
CA ILE A 119 18.09 -28.99 20.51
C ILE A 119 17.94 -30.45 20.94
#